data_AF-A0A934S2N8-F1
#
_entry.id   AF-A0A934S2N8-F1
#
_cell.length_a   1.000
_cell.length_b   1.000
_cell.length_c   1.000
_cell.angle_alpha   90.00
_cell.angle_beta   90.00
_cell.angle_gamma   90.00
#
_symmetry.space_group_name_H-M   'P 1'
#
loop_
_entity.id
_entity.type
_entity.pdbx_description
1 polymer ?
#
loop_
_entity_poly.entity_id
_entity_poly.type
_entity_poly.pdbx_seq_one_letter_code
_entity_poly.pdbx_strand_id
1 'polypeptide(L)'
;RLDYLWFLGYGLDDAIPNHSVLSKARRRWGPEVFESIFLRSVSQCVERGLVGGKRLHMDGCLVDADASQGSLVKSDPEMVEHLRAAYAMQERKLECPSVEPIVPSGNDEPPV
;
A
#
# COMPACT_ATOMS: atom_id res chain seq x y z
N ARG A 1 2.95 19.34 -4.17
CA ARG A 1 1.67 18.80 -4.70
C ARG A 1 0.59 19.83 -4.42
N LEU A 2 0.28 20.71 -5.37
CA LEU A 2 -0.71 21.80 -5.19
C LEU A 2 -2.15 21.26 -5.15
N ASP A 3 -2.40 20.21 -5.92
CA ASP A 3 -3.59 19.37 -5.92
C ASP A 3 -4.00 18.89 -4.51
N TYR A 4 -3.02 18.38 -3.75
CA TYR A 4 -3.25 17.92 -2.38
C TYR A 4 -3.57 19.07 -1.41
N LEU A 5 -2.90 20.22 -1.56
CA LEU A 5 -3.15 21.40 -0.74
C LEU A 5 -4.54 21.98 -1.00
N TRP A 6 -4.93 22.08 -2.27
CA TRP A 6 -6.28 22.49 -2.65
C TRP A 6 -7.36 21.56 -2.08
N PHE A 7 -7.15 20.24 -2.16
CA PHE A 7 -8.07 19.25 -1.59
C PHE A 7 -8.24 19.43 -0.07
N LEU A 8 -7.16 19.80 0.63
CA LEU A 8 -7.18 20.09 2.05
C LEU A 8 -7.67 21.51 2.40
N GLY A 9 -8.00 22.33 1.40
CA GLY A 9 -8.49 23.69 1.59
C GLY A 9 -7.41 24.73 1.92
N TYR A 10 -6.13 24.44 1.66
CA TYR A 10 -5.04 25.39 1.83
C TYR A 10 -4.91 26.32 0.62
N GLY A 11 -4.77 27.62 0.89
CA GLY A 11 -4.38 28.65 -0.07
C GLY A 11 -2.88 28.63 -0.39
N LEU A 12 -2.49 29.40 -1.42
CA LEU A 12 -1.09 29.48 -1.87
C LEU A 12 -0.15 30.12 -0.84
N ASP A 13 -0.69 31.07 -0.06
CA ASP A 13 0.06 31.84 0.93
C ASP A 13 -0.07 31.24 2.35
N ASP A 14 -0.82 30.15 2.50
CA ASP A 14 -1.03 29.54 3.80
C ASP A 14 0.22 28.82 4.30
N ALA A 15 0.45 28.89 5.62
CA ALA A 15 1.52 28.16 6.26
C ALA A 15 1.25 26.65 6.20
N ILE A 16 2.05 25.94 5.40
CA ILE A 16 1.90 24.49 5.19
C ILE A 16 2.43 23.74 6.42
N PRO A 17 1.68 22.75 6.95
CA PRO A 17 2.18 21.89 8.01
C PRO A 17 3.45 21.15 7.59
N ASN A 18 4.44 21.07 8.49
CA ASN A 18 5.68 20.33 8.23
C ASN A 18 5.40 18.86 7.88
N HIS A 19 6.21 18.26 7.01
CA HIS A 19 6.09 16.86 6.57
C HIS A 19 6.01 15.82 7.72
N SER A 20 6.50 16.16 8.92
CA SER A 20 6.41 15.34 10.12
C SER A 20 5.02 15.26 10.76
N VAL A 21 4.05 16.06 10.32
CA VAL A 21 2.72 16.19 10.93
C VAL A 21 1.97 14.85 10.92
N LEU A 22 1.99 14.11 9.81
CA LEU A 22 1.36 12.79 9.73
C LEU A 22 2.02 11.80 10.69
N SER A 23 3.34 11.76 10.74
CA SER A 23 4.10 10.89 11.65
C SER A 23 3.83 11.21 13.13
N LYS A 24 3.71 12.50 13.47
CA LYS A 24 3.37 12.96 14.83
C LYS A 24 1.91 12.64 15.19
N ALA A 25 0.98 12.84 14.27
CA ALA A 25 -0.42 12.51 14.46
C ALA A 25 -0.62 11.00 14.67
N ARG A 26 0.05 10.16 13.87
CA ARG A 26 0.03 8.70 14.05
C ARG A 26 0.58 8.26 15.40
N ARG A 27 1.67 8.87 15.86
CA ARG A 27 2.21 8.62 17.20
C ARG A 27 1.25 9.05 18.31
N ARG A 28 0.53 10.16 18.12
CA ARG A 28 -0.38 10.73 19.13
C ARG A 28 -1.69 9.97 19.26
N TRP A 29 -2.28 9.55 18.14
CA TRP A 29 -3.60 8.91 18.12
C TRP A 29 -3.57 7.39 18.00
N GLY A 30 -2.38 6.82 17.77
CA GLY A 30 -2.20 5.38 17.65
C GLY A 30 -2.49 4.85 16.25
N PRO A 31 -1.97 3.65 15.93
CA PRO A 31 -2.19 3.00 14.63
C PRO A 31 -3.65 2.64 14.39
N GLU A 32 -4.43 2.31 15.41
CA GLU A 32 -5.81 1.83 15.32
C GLU A 32 -6.74 2.91 14.75
N VAL A 33 -6.54 4.17 15.17
CA VAL A 33 -7.31 5.31 14.65
C VAL A 33 -7.00 5.52 13.17
N PHE A 34 -5.73 5.46 12.78
CA PHE A 34 -5.32 5.61 11.39
C PHE A 34 -5.85 4.49 10.50
N GLU A 35 -5.82 3.25 10.99
CA GLU A 35 -6.41 2.11 10.32
C GLU A 35 -7.91 2.30 10.11
N SER A 36 -8.65 2.74 11.15
CA SER A 36 -10.09 2.96 11.03
C SER A 36 -10.44 4.03 9.98
N ILE A 37 -9.67 5.13 9.92
CA ILE A 37 -9.86 6.20 8.94
C ILE A 37 -9.55 5.69 7.53
N PHE A 38 -8.46 4.93 7.37
CA PHE A 38 -8.07 4.34 6.11
C PHE A 38 -9.14 3.39 5.59
N LEU A 39 -9.60 2.43 6.40
CA LEU A 39 -10.64 1.48 6.05
C LEU A 39 -11.95 2.17 5.67
N ARG A 40 -12.36 3.20 6.44
CA ARG A 40 -13.54 3.98 6.11
C ARG A 40 -13.42 4.73 4.78
N SER A 41 -12.22 5.22 4.45
CA SER A 41 -11.96 5.91 3.18
C SER A 41 -12.07 4.93 2.01
N VAL A 42 -11.48 3.73 2.15
CA VAL A 42 -11.56 2.66 1.15
C VAL A 42 -13.00 2.16 0.98
N SER A 43 -13.75 1.97 2.07
CA SER A 43 -15.17 1.55 2.01
C SER A 43 -16.01 2.49 1.16
N GLN A 44 -15.86 3.80 1.35
CA GLN A 44 -16.57 4.80 0.56
C GLN A 44 -16.19 4.76 -0.93
N CYS A 45 -14.93 4.45 -1.25
CA CYS A 45 -14.52 4.25 -2.64
C CYS A 45 -15.17 3.00 -3.25
N VAL A 46 -15.30 1.91 -2.48
CA VAL A 46 -16.00 0.70 -2.91
C VAL A 46 -17.48 0.98 -3.14
N GLU A 47 -18.15 1.64 -2.18
CA GLU A 47 -19.57 2.00 -2.26
C GLU A 47 -19.89 2.88 -3.47
N ARG A 48 -18.95 3.74 -3.88
CA ARG A 48 -19.07 4.60 -5.07
C ARG A 48 -18.64 3.93 -6.37
N GLY A 49 -18.27 2.65 -6.35
CA GLY A 49 -17.85 1.91 -7.53
C GLY A 49 -16.45 2.27 -8.06
N LEU A 50 -15.63 3.00 -7.27
CA LEU A 50 -14.27 3.36 -7.67
C LEU A 50 -13.30 2.17 -7.56
N VAL A 51 -13.66 1.13 -6.81
CA VAL A 51 -12.85 -0.08 -6.60
C VAL A 51 -13.58 -1.29 -7.16
N GLY A 52 -13.13 -1.80 -8.31
CA GLY A 52 -13.76 -2.93 -9.00
C GLY A 52 -13.24 -4.33 -8.63
N GLY A 53 -12.16 -4.44 -7.84
CA GLY A 53 -11.60 -5.72 -7.36
C GLY A 53 -10.94 -6.62 -8.41
N LYS A 54 -11.06 -6.31 -9.71
CA LYS A 54 -10.53 -7.14 -10.82
C LYS A 54 -9.03 -6.98 -11.07
N ARG A 55 -8.41 -5.91 -10.57
CA ARG A 55 -7.01 -5.55 -10.84
C ARG A 55 -6.32 -5.18 -9.55
N LEU A 56 -5.19 -5.82 -9.27
CA LEU A 56 -4.30 -5.49 -8.16
C LEU A 56 -3.16 -4.62 -8.71
N HIS A 57 -3.01 -3.41 -8.17
CA HIS A 57 -1.85 -2.55 -8.44
C HIS A 57 -0.97 -2.56 -7.20
N MET A 58 0.33 -2.81 -7.39
CA MET A 58 1.34 -2.79 -6.33
C MET A 58 2.42 -1.80 -6.74
N ASP A 59 2.67 -0.80 -5.89
CA ASP A 59 3.82 0.09 -5.97
C ASP A 59 4.70 -0.19 -4.76
N GLY A 60 6.01 -0.27 -4.98
CA GLY A 60 6.96 -0.67 -3.96
C GLY A 60 8.29 0.03 -4.18
N CYS A 61 8.95 0.38 -3.08
CA CYS A 61 10.32 0.87 -3.09
C CYS A 61 11.26 -0.21 -2.55
N LEU A 62 12.46 -0.26 -3.10
CA LEU A 62 13.55 -1.05 -2.51
C LEU A 62 14.04 -0.32 -1.26
N VAL A 63 14.10 -1.03 -0.14
CA VAL A 63 14.68 -0.54 1.10
C VAL A 63 15.85 -1.45 1.43
N ASP A 64 17.03 -0.85 1.63
CA ASP A 64 18.19 -1.60 2.10
C ASP A 64 17.88 -2.19 3.47
N ALA A 65 18.09 -3.50 3.60
CA ALA A 65 17.96 -4.17 4.88
C ALA A 65 19.08 -3.70 5.83
N ASP A 66 18.74 -3.41 7.07
CA ASP A 66 19.71 -3.29 8.17
C ASP A 66 20.23 -4.69 8.53
N ALA A 67 21.09 -5.23 7.67
CA ALA A 67 21.62 -6.57 7.76
C ALA A 67 23.12 -6.55 7.48
N SER A 68 23.89 -7.27 8.31
CA SER A 68 25.33 -7.42 8.14
C SER A 68 25.74 -8.88 8.07
N GLN A 69 26.71 -9.19 7.19
CA GLN A 69 27.30 -10.53 7.10
C GLN A 69 27.95 -10.96 8.42
N GLY A 70 28.42 -10.01 9.22
CA GLY A 70 29.00 -10.25 10.54
C GLY A 70 28.00 -10.65 11.63
N SER A 71 26.69 -10.47 11.39
CA SER A 71 25.62 -10.83 12.34
C SER A 71 24.91 -12.13 11.99
N LEU A 72 25.49 -12.98 11.12
CA LEU A 72 24.87 -14.22 10.70
C LEU A 72 24.86 -15.25 11.85
N VAL A 73 23.69 -15.75 12.23
CA VAL A 73 23.52 -16.82 13.22
C VAL A 73 23.01 -18.06 12.52
N LYS A 74 23.64 -19.22 12.77
CA LYS A 74 23.14 -20.51 12.27
C LYS A 74 21.87 -20.89 13.03
N SER A 75 20.77 -21.02 12.30
CA SER A 75 19.52 -21.58 12.83
C SER A 75 19.57 -23.10 12.89
N ASP A 76 18.75 -23.68 13.76
CA ASP A 76 18.55 -25.13 13.84
C ASP A 76 18.02 -25.70 12.50
N PRO A 77 18.47 -26.89 12.06
CA PRO A 77 18.02 -27.51 10.82
C PRO A 77 16.49 -27.65 10.70
N GLU A 78 15.79 -27.99 11.79
CA GLU A 78 14.32 -28.13 11.78
C GLU A 78 13.66 -26.77 11.53
N MET A 79 14.17 -25.70 12.16
CA MET A 79 13.67 -24.34 11.94
C MET A 79 13.85 -23.89 10.48
N VAL A 80 15.01 -24.20 9.88
CA VAL A 80 15.28 -23.88 8.47
C VAL A 80 14.31 -24.61 7.55
N GLU A 81 14.00 -25.87 7.84
CA GLU A 81 13.05 -26.66 7.05
C GLU A 81 11.62 -26.13 7.18
N HIS A 82 11.19 -25.78 8.39
CA HIS A 82 9.91 -25.10 8.62
C HIS A 82 9.80 -23.77 7.86
N LEU A 83 10.86 -22.94 7.87
CA LEU A 83 10.88 -21.68 7.14
C LEU A 83 10.78 -21.90 5.62
N ARG A 84 11.53 -22.85 5.06
CA ARG A 84 11.44 -23.18 3.62
C ARG A 84 10.03 -23.62 3.24
N ALA A 85 9.39 -24.46 4.04
CA ALA A 85 8.02 -24.90 3.80
C ALA A 85 7.03 -23.73 3.83
N ALA A 86 7.19 -22.80 4.78
CA ALA A 86 6.37 -21.58 4.84
C ALA A 86 6.55 -20.69 3.61
N TYR A 87 7.78 -20.47 3.15
CA TYR A 87 8.07 -19.66 1.96
C TYR A 87 7.52 -20.28 0.68
N ALA A 88 7.64 -21.60 0.49
CA ALA A 88 7.08 -22.29 -0.68
C ALA A 88 5.56 -22.13 -0.79
N MET A 89 4.86 -22.11 0.36
CA MET A 89 3.42 -21.84 0.41
C MET A 89 3.06 -20.39 0.02
N GLN A 90 3.96 -19.43 0.26
CA GLN A 90 3.77 -18.03 -0.14
C GLN A 90 4.03 -17.84 -1.63
N GLU A 91 5.09 -18.46 -2.17
CA GLU A 91 5.41 -18.39 -3.61
C GLU A 91 4.25 -18.86 -4.47
N ARG A 92 3.57 -19.94 -4.06
CA ARG A 92 2.34 -20.41 -4.71
C ARG A 92 1.18 -19.41 -4.75
N LYS A 93 1.17 -18.40 -3.85
CA LYS A 93 0.15 -17.34 -3.87
C LYS A 93 0.47 -16.25 -4.89
N LEU A 94 1.73 -16.13 -5.31
CA LEU A 94 2.17 -15.16 -6.32
C LEU A 94 1.94 -15.64 -7.76
N GLU A 95 1.65 -16.92 -7.96
CA GLU A 95 1.26 -17.47 -9.26
C GLU A 95 -0.11 -16.90 -9.69
N CYS A 96 -0.10 -15.80 -10.43
CA CYS A 96 -1.29 -15.23 -11.05
C CYS A 96 -1.68 -16.05 -12.30
N PRO A 97 -2.97 -16.38 -12.50
CA PRO A 97 -3.44 -16.84 -13.81
C PRO A 97 -3.19 -15.74 -14.84
N SER A 98 -2.73 -16.15 -16.04
CA SER A 98 -2.46 -15.26 -17.17
C SER A 98 -3.59 -14.26 -17.38
N VAL A 99 -3.29 -12.97 -17.28
CA VAL A 99 -4.25 -11.89 -17.55
C VAL A 99 -4.53 -11.89 -19.05
N GLU A 100 -5.76 -12.20 -19.45
CA GLU A 100 -6.18 -12.01 -20.84
C GLU A 100 -6.06 -10.53 -21.23
N PRO A 101 -5.52 -10.20 -22.42
CA PRO A 101 -5.34 -8.82 -22.85
C PRO A 101 -6.68 -8.11 -22.97
N ILE A 102 -6.79 -6.94 -22.34
CA ILE A 102 -8.02 -6.15 -22.33
C ILE A 102 -8.13 -5.37 -23.65
N VAL A 103 -9.16 -5.66 -24.43
CA VAL A 103 -9.58 -4.82 -25.57
C VAL A 103 -10.39 -3.65 -25.00
N PRO A 104 -10.04 -2.39 -25.28
CA PRO A 104 -10.77 -1.25 -24.73
C PRO A 104 -12.22 -1.24 -25.25
N SER A 105 -13.18 -1.32 -24.32
CA SER A 105 -14.60 -1.11 -24.61
C SER A 105 -14.84 0.39 -24.78
N GLY A 106 -15.25 0.82 -25.99
CA GLY A 106 -15.31 2.21 -26.44
C GLY A 106 -16.38 3.11 -25.83
N ASN A 107 -16.63 3.04 -24.52
CA ASN A 107 -17.63 3.88 -23.82
C ASN A 107 -17.06 4.77 -22.71
N ASP A 108 -15.74 4.89 -22.57
CA ASP A 108 -15.11 5.83 -21.62
C ASP A 108 -14.93 7.21 -22.28
N GLU A 109 -16.03 7.90 -22.58
CA GLU A 109 -15.99 9.33 -22.87
C GLU A 109 -16.30 10.10 -21.57
N PRO A 110 -15.41 10.99 -21.11
CA PRO A 110 -15.62 11.71 -19.86
C PRO A 110 -16.78 12.70 -20.00
N PRO A 111 -17.60 12.90 -18.94
CA PRO A 111 -18.64 13.91 -18.98
C PRO A 111 -18.00 15.31 -19.08
N VAL A 112 -18.46 16.08 -20.06
CA VAL A 112 -18.16 17.51 -20.29
C VAL A 112 -18.60 18.39 -19.13
#